data_AF-A0A846PFY1-F1
#
_entry.id   AF-A0A846PFY1-F1
#
_cell.length_a   1.000
_cell.length_b   1.000
_cell.length_c   1.000
_cell.angle_alpha   90.00
_cell.angle_beta   90.00
_cell.angle_gamma   90.00
#
_symmetry.space_group_name_H-M   'P 1'
#
loop_
_entity.id
_entity.type
_entity.pdbx_description
1 polymer ?
#
loop_
_entity_poly.entity_id
_entity_poly.type
_entity_poly.pdbx_seq_one_letter_code
_entity_poly.pdbx_strand_id
1 'polypeptide(L)'
;MMERYKGNPILKPLREHAWEARAVFNAAALNVGGRVHILYRAVGNDGVSRLGYASSLDGYHVEARLPHPVFEPANSTERFGCEDPRLTLHSKHCTMAYTALRDNVSNAHQIALTSIAIDNLINKQWIWEERWTPFPGVRNKDAAILPRKIRGCNVLFHRIDPDICIAYSDDLRYWSGVKAIAAPRLGNWDCLKIGAAGPPIEISEGWLFIYHGVDFEKVYRLGVLLLDKDDPEKILYRSEKPILEPSTDYERFGRVPNVVFSCGAILMDDQILVYYGGADTVVCVTSYGLSELIP
;
A
#
# COMPACT_ATOMS: atom_id res chain seq x y z
N MET A 1 19.09 -11.83 -5.72
CA MET A 1 19.19 -11.70 -4.26
C MET A 1 18.58 -10.36 -3.92
N MET A 2 17.72 -10.27 -2.89
CA MET A 2 17.11 -9.02 -2.46
C MET A 2 18.15 -7.90 -2.37
N GLU A 3 17.90 -6.80 -3.06
CA GLU A 3 18.79 -5.64 -3.06
C GLU A 3 18.02 -4.38 -2.71
N ARG A 4 18.31 -3.84 -1.51
CA ARG A 4 17.94 -2.47 -1.17
C ARG A 4 18.68 -1.53 -2.09
N TYR A 5 17.95 -0.58 -2.68
CA TYR A 5 18.56 0.41 -3.53
C TYR A 5 19.59 1.25 -2.76
N LYS A 6 20.82 1.36 -3.30
CA LYS A 6 21.93 2.07 -2.65
C LYS A 6 21.65 3.56 -2.44
N GLY A 7 20.78 4.15 -3.26
CA GLY A 7 20.34 5.54 -3.11
C GLY A 7 19.21 5.75 -2.10
N ASN A 8 18.81 4.72 -1.35
CA ASN A 8 17.79 4.87 -0.32
C ASN A 8 18.22 5.85 0.78
N PRO A 9 17.27 6.61 1.35
CA PRO A 9 15.87 6.69 0.94
C PRO A 9 15.66 7.57 -0.30
N ILE A 10 14.75 7.16 -1.19
CA ILE A 10 14.42 7.85 -2.44
C ILE A 10 13.56 9.10 -2.25
N LEU A 11 12.82 9.19 -1.14
CA LEU A 11 12.13 10.42 -0.71
C LEU A 11 12.36 10.68 0.77
N LYS A 12 12.66 11.94 1.09
CA LYS A 12 12.76 12.49 2.44
C LYS A 12 11.78 13.66 2.61
N PRO A 13 11.34 13.95 3.85
CA PRO A 13 10.53 15.13 4.14
C PRO A 13 11.25 16.41 3.70
N LEU A 14 10.53 17.34 3.08
CA LEU A 14 11.03 18.67 2.72
C LEU A 14 10.47 19.69 3.70
N ARG A 15 11.34 20.30 4.51
CA ARG A 15 10.91 21.20 5.61
C ARG A 15 10.26 22.47 5.09
N GLU A 16 10.65 22.91 3.90
CA GLU A 16 10.12 24.03 3.15
C GLU A 16 8.67 23.80 2.67
N HIS A 17 8.23 22.55 2.56
CA HIS A 17 6.88 22.19 2.15
C HIS A 17 6.05 21.81 3.37
N ALA A 18 5.30 22.78 3.92
CA ALA A 18 4.57 22.61 5.18
C ALA A 18 3.63 21.39 5.24
N TRP A 19 3.11 20.92 4.10
CA TRP A 19 2.19 19.77 4.01
C TRP A 19 2.89 18.41 4.07
N GLU A 20 4.22 18.35 3.91
CA GLU A 20 5.02 17.12 3.93
C GLU A 20 6.27 17.21 4.83
N ALA A 21 6.40 18.31 5.58
CA ALA A 21 7.59 18.63 6.36
C ALA A 21 7.93 17.64 7.48
N ARG A 22 6.98 16.82 7.94
CA ARG A 22 7.22 15.90 9.08
C ARG A 22 7.60 14.49 8.64
N ALA A 23 7.00 13.98 7.57
CA ALA A 23 7.23 12.60 7.10
C ALA A 23 6.71 12.41 5.66
N VAL A 24 7.39 11.55 4.89
CA VAL A 24 6.90 11.03 3.61
C VAL A 24 7.17 9.52 3.56
N PHE A 25 6.14 8.69 3.47
CA PHE A 25 6.26 7.24 3.67
C PHE A 25 5.05 6.51 3.05
N ASN A 26 4.97 5.19 3.21
CA ASN A 26 3.81 4.37 2.84
C ASN A 26 3.29 4.66 1.42
N ALA A 27 4.13 4.38 0.43
CA ALA A 27 3.84 4.71 -0.96
C ALA A 27 3.20 3.56 -1.73
N ALA A 28 2.17 3.87 -2.52
CA ALA A 28 1.76 3.07 -3.66
C ALA A 28 2.66 3.36 -4.86
N ALA A 29 2.74 2.39 -5.77
CA ALA A 29 3.41 2.54 -7.04
C ALA A 29 2.62 1.86 -8.16
N LEU A 30 2.71 2.43 -9.37
CA LEU A 30 2.18 1.87 -10.62
C LEU A 30 3.18 2.09 -11.75
N ASN A 31 3.34 1.10 -12.62
CA ASN A 31 4.09 1.25 -13.87
C ASN A 31 3.10 1.35 -15.05
N VAL A 32 2.95 2.54 -15.63
CA VAL A 32 2.00 2.79 -16.73
C VAL A 32 2.47 3.98 -17.56
N GLY A 33 2.23 3.97 -18.87
CA GLY A 33 2.64 5.07 -19.76
C GLY A 33 4.17 5.25 -19.86
N GLY A 34 4.94 4.17 -19.64
CA GLY A 34 6.41 4.21 -19.69
C GLY A 34 7.05 4.90 -18.49
N ARG A 35 6.34 4.98 -17.35
CA ARG A 35 6.80 5.66 -16.13
C ARG A 35 6.29 4.94 -14.89
N VAL A 36 7.09 4.99 -13.83
CA VAL A 36 6.63 4.63 -12.49
C VAL A 36 6.02 5.86 -11.82
N HIS A 37 4.76 5.74 -11.44
CA HIS A 37 3.99 6.71 -10.67
C HIS A 37 3.99 6.30 -9.20
N ILE A 38 4.48 7.17 -8.31
CA ILE A 38 4.60 6.91 -6.87
C ILE A 38 3.66 7.87 -6.13
N LEU A 39 2.63 7.34 -5.47
CA LEU A 39 1.76 8.10 -4.58
C LEU A 39 2.15 7.81 -3.14
N TYR A 40 2.75 8.78 -2.45
CA TYR A 40 3.24 8.61 -1.10
C TYR A 40 2.37 9.35 -0.09
N ARG A 41 2.21 8.78 1.11
CA ARG A 41 1.64 9.49 2.24
C ARG A 41 2.64 10.53 2.74
N ALA A 42 2.16 11.74 2.96
CA ALA A 42 2.91 12.83 3.57
C ALA A 42 2.18 13.31 4.83
N VAL A 43 2.94 13.76 5.83
CA VAL A 43 2.37 14.39 7.03
C VAL A 43 2.93 15.80 7.17
N GLY A 44 2.01 16.76 7.22
CA GLY A 44 2.32 18.17 7.35
C GLY A 44 2.57 18.61 8.79
N ASN A 45 3.01 19.85 8.97
CA ASN A 45 3.17 20.48 10.29
C ASN A 45 1.86 20.50 11.09
N ASP A 46 0.73 20.55 10.40
CA ASP A 46 -0.63 20.42 10.95
C ASP A 46 -0.99 19.01 11.44
N GLY A 47 -0.13 18.02 11.16
CA GLY A 47 -0.35 16.61 11.52
C GLY A 47 -1.33 15.88 10.61
N VAL A 48 -1.82 16.51 9.54
CA VAL A 48 -2.79 15.92 8.62
C VAL A 48 -2.06 15.12 7.54
N SER A 49 -2.50 13.88 7.32
CA SER A 49 -1.99 13.03 6.25
C SER A 49 -2.61 13.42 4.90
N ARG A 50 -1.76 13.61 3.89
CA ARG A 50 -2.14 13.86 2.49
C ARG A 50 -1.35 12.94 1.57
N LEU A 51 -1.72 12.86 0.30
CA LEU A 51 -0.94 12.10 -0.69
C LEU A 51 -0.18 13.05 -1.61
N GLY A 52 1.12 12.81 -1.73
CA GLY A 52 1.99 13.46 -2.70
C GLY A 52 2.24 12.58 -3.91
N TYR A 53 2.74 13.19 -4.99
CA TYR A 53 3.15 12.47 -6.19
C TYR A 53 4.64 12.64 -6.46
N ALA A 54 5.28 11.53 -6.79
CA ALA A 54 6.59 11.46 -7.38
C ALA A 54 6.57 10.51 -8.59
N SER A 55 7.56 10.59 -9.46
CA SER A 55 7.76 9.59 -10.51
C SER A 55 9.20 9.34 -10.88
N SER A 56 9.41 8.20 -11.51
CA SER A 56 10.70 7.65 -11.91
C SER A 56 10.58 6.98 -13.28
N LEU A 57 11.62 7.05 -14.10
CA LEU A 57 11.71 6.27 -15.35
C LEU A 57 12.28 4.88 -15.13
N ASP A 58 13.18 4.72 -14.17
CA ASP A 58 13.89 3.45 -13.90
C ASP A 58 13.37 2.71 -12.67
N GLY A 59 12.44 3.30 -11.92
CA GLY A 59 11.90 2.78 -10.67
C GLY A 59 12.74 3.07 -9.43
N TYR A 60 13.89 3.73 -9.56
CA TYR A 60 14.82 3.99 -8.45
C TYR A 60 15.07 5.47 -8.24
N HIS A 61 15.32 6.22 -9.31
CA HIS A 61 15.60 7.65 -9.25
C HIS A 61 14.31 8.46 -9.39
N VAL A 62 14.01 9.31 -8.41
CA VAL A 62 12.89 10.24 -8.49
C VAL A 62 13.28 11.43 -9.37
N GLU A 63 12.60 11.57 -10.50
CA GLU A 63 12.85 12.64 -11.48
C GLU A 63 11.90 13.82 -11.30
N ALA A 64 10.69 13.54 -10.83
CA ALA A 64 9.68 14.55 -10.61
C ALA A 64 9.01 14.30 -9.26
N ARG A 65 8.84 15.37 -8.48
CA ARG A 65 8.03 15.42 -7.26
C ARG A 65 7.22 16.70 -7.32
N LEU A 66 5.90 16.61 -7.19
CA LEU A 66 5.07 17.81 -7.22
C LEU A 66 5.18 18.57 -5.89
N PRO A 67 5.16 19.92 -5.91
CA PRO A 67 5.31 20.74 -4.70
C PRO A 67 4.03 20.83 -3.85
N HIS A 68 2.93 20.25 -4.34
CA HIS A 68 1.62 20.29 -3.71
C HIS A 68 1.04 18.86 -3.61
N PRO A 69 0.16 18.61 -2.62
CA PRO A 69 -0.58 17.36 -2.53
C PRO A 69 -1.39 17.10 -3.81
N VAL A 70 -1.55 15.82 -4.15
CA VAL A 70 -2.41 15.36 -5.25
C VAL A 70 -3.71 14.74 -4.76
N PHE A 71 -3.82 14.51 -3.45
CA PHE A 71 -5.04 14.07 -2.79
C PHE A 71 -5.00 14.51 -1.32
N GLU A 72 -6.09 15.12 -0.86
CA GLU A 72 -6.21 15.64 0.51
C GLU A 72 -7.63 15.43 1.05
N PRO A 73 -7.84 15.56 2.38
CA PRO A 73 -9.17 15.46 2.98
C PRO A 73 -10.20 16.39 2.31
N ALA A 74 -11.32 15.83 1.86
CA ALA A 74 -12.39 16.58 1.18
C ALA A 74 -13.73 16.53 1.92
N ASN A 75 -13.89 15.64 2.91
CA ASN A 75 -15.13 15.50 3.67
C ASN A 75 -14.88 15.13 5.14
N SER A 76 -15.95 15.04 5.93
CA SER A 76 -15.88 14.82 7.38
C SER A 76 -15.32 13.44 7.75
N THR A 77 -15.44 12.43 6.91
CA THR A 77 -15.00 11.05 7.20
C THR A 77 -13.49 10.85 7.15
N GLU A 78 -12.77 11.83 6.61
CA GLU A 78 -11.31 11.81 6.40
C GLU A 78 -10.63 13.09 6.89
N ARG A 79 -11.33 13.89 7.72
CA ARG A 79 -10.91 15.22 8.17
C ARG A 79 -9.48 15.28 8.73
N PHE A 80 -8.99 14.19 9.33
CA PHE A 80 -7.65 14.14 9.92
C PHE A 80 -6.60 13.47 9.01
N GLY A 81 -7.01 12.91 7.87
CA GLY A 81 -6.07 12.42 6.89
C GLY A 81 -6.64 11.41 5.90
N CYS A 82 -6.01 11.40 4.72
CA CYS A 82 -6.08 10.33 3.75
C CYS A 82 -4.74 9.58 3.79
N GLU A 83 -4.76 8.30 4.15
CA GLU A 83 -3.55 7.57 4.52
C GLU A 83 -3.34 6.31 3.69
N ASP A 84 -2.06 5.97 3.50
CA ASP A 84 -1.59 4.67 3.02
C ASP A 84 -2.31 4.20 1.74
N PRO A 85 -2.14 4.90 0.60
CA PRO A 85 -2.85 4.60 -0.64
C PRO A 85 -2.37 3.27 -1.22
N ARG A 86 -3.29 2.50 -1.80
CA ARG A 86 -3.02 1.33 -2.64
C ARG A 86 -3.67 1.58 -4.00
N LEU A 87 -2.91 1.47 -5.08
CA LEU A 87 -3.37 1.76 -6.44
C LEU A 87 -3.51 0.49 -7.26
N THR A 88 -4.71 0.23 -7.76
CA THR A 88 -5.03 -0.94 -8.58
C THR A 88 -5.37 -0.49 -9.99
N LEU A 89 -4.58 -0.95 -10.96
CA LEU A 89 -4.80 -0.63 -12.37
C LEU A 89 -5.89 -1.52 -12.95
N HIS A 90 -6.89 -0.90 -13.57
CA HIS A 90 -7.90 -1.56 -14.40
C HIS A 90 -7.74 -1.11 -15.86
N SER A 91 -8.63 -1.54 -16.76
CA SER A 91 -8.46 -1.28 -18.20
C SER A 91 -8.56 0.20 -18.61
N LYS A 92 -9.32 1.02 -17.86
CA LYS A 92 -9.56 2.45 -18.20
C LYS A 92 -9.28 3.42 -17.05
N HIS A 93 -9.27 2.92 -15.83
CA HIS A 93 -9.12 3.71 -14.61
C HIS A 93 -8.16 3.00 -13.65
N CYS A 94 -7.63 3.76 -12.71
CA CYS A 94 -6.94 3.27 -11.54
C CYS A 94 -7.85 3.48 -10.33
N THR A 95 -8.15 2.41 -9.61
CA THR A 95 -8.87 2.50 -8.33
C THR A 95 -7.85 2.68 -7.20
N MET A 96 -8.06 3.67 -6.35
CA MET A 96 -7.30 3.87 -5.12
C MET A 96 -8.12 3.40 -3.93
N ALA A 97 -7.54 2.49 -3.14
CA ALA A 97 -8.00 2.20 -1.80
C ALA A 97 -7.11 2.92 -0.78
N TYR A 98 -7.70 3.56 0.23
CA TYR A 98 -6.96 4.31 1.24
C TYR A 98 -7.67 4.28 2.59
N THR A 99 -6.97 4.67 3.65
CA THR A 99 -7.55 4.82 4.97
C THR A 99 -8.04 6.26 5.16
N ALA A 100 -9.33 6.43 5.36
CA ALA A 100 -9.96 7.69 5.73
C ALA A 100 -9.97 7.83 7.26
N LEU A 101 -9.25 8.82 7.79
CA LEU A 101 -9.18 9.09 9.23
C LEU A 101 -10.15 10.21 9.63
N ARG A 102 -11.25 9.83 10.28
CA ARG A 102 -12.31 10.75 10.72
C ARG A 102 -11.96 11.49 12.00
N ASP A 103 -11.26 10.82 12.92
CA ASP A 103 -10.89 11.37 14.22
C ASP A 103 -9.62 10.69 14.73
N ASN A 104 -8.59 11.50 14.99
CA ASN A 104 -7.30 11.04 15.48
C ASN A 104 -7.34 10.63 16.97
N VAL A 105 -8.23 11.23 17.77
CA VAL A 105 -8.32 10.95 19.21
C VAL A 105 -8.97 9.59 19.47
N SER A 106 -10.14 9.35 18.87
CA SER A 106 -10.82 8.06 18.96
C SER A 106 -10.23 7.00 18.02
N ASN A 107 -9.24 7.37 17.20
CA ASN A 107 -8.69 6.55 16.12
C ASN A 107 -9.79 5.96 15.22
N ALA A 108 -10.81 6.78 14.91
CA ALA A 108 -11.90 6.40 14.05
C ALA A 108 -11.45 6.47 12.59
N HIS A 109 -11.08 5.33 12.04
CA HIS A 109 -10.65 5.18 10.66
C HIS A 109 -11.46 4.09 9.95
N GLN A 110 -11.60 4.24 8.64
CA GLN A 110 -12.28 3.28 7.78
C GLN A 110 -11.61 3.24 6.40
N ILE A 111 -11.96 2.23 5.60
CA ILE A 111 -11.52 2.14 4.21
C ILE A 111 -12.36 3.09 3.36
N ALA A 112 -11.72 3.81 2.46
CA ALA A 112 -12.38 4.53 1.39
C ALA A 112 -11.77 4.16 0.04
N LEU A 113 -12.58 4.28 -1.00
CA LEU A 113 -12.23 4.03 -2.39
C LEU A 113 -12.54 5.27 -3.24
N THR A 114 -11.76 5.46 -4.29
CA THR A 114 -11.99 6.44 -5.36
C THR A 114 -11.28 5.96 -6.62
N SER A 115 -11.53 6.61 -7.76
CA SER A 115 -10.91 6.26 -9.03
C SER A 115 -10.39 7.48 -9.76
N ILE A 116 -9.42 7.26 -10.66
CA ILE A 116 -8.90 8.26 -11.59
C ILE A 116 -8.74 7.62 -12.97
N ALA A 117 -9.11 8.33 -14.02
CA ALA A 117 -8.84 7.87 -15.40
C ALA A 117 -7.33 7.72 -15.62
N ILE A 118 -6.91 6.69 -16.36
CA ILE A 118 -5.47 6.44 -16.60
C ILE A 118 -4.82 7.63 -17.32
N ASP A 119 -5.51 8.20 -18.31
CA ASP A 119 -5.02 9.37 -19.05
C ASP A 119 -4.82 10.57 -18.13
N ASN A 120 -5.73 10.79 -17.19
CA ASN A 120 -5.60 11.86 -16.19
C ASN A 120 -4.38 11.62 -15.30
N LEU A 121 -4.15 10.39 -14.83
CA LEU A 121 -2.99 10.03 -14.02
C LEU A 121 -1.66 10.21 -14.78
N ILE A 122 -1.59 9.77 -16.04
CA ILE A 122 -0.40 9.92 -16.90
C ILE A 122 -0.10 11.40 -17.14
N ASN A 123 -1.13 12.19 -17.45
CA ASN A 123 -1.02 13.62 -17.71
C ASN A 123 -0.96 14.49 -16.44
N LYS A 124 -0.89 13.86 -15.25
CA LYS A 124 -0.82 14.54 -13.93
C LYS A 124 -1.99 15.49 -13.67
N GLN A 125 -3.16 15.14 -14.19
CA GLN A 125 -4.43 15.81 -13.94
C GLN A 125 -5.16 15.08 -12.80
N TRP A 126 -5.10 15.62 -11.59
CA TRP A 126 -5.59 14.97 -10.37
C TRP A 126 -7.12 15.07 -10.20
N ILE A 127 -7.85 14.65 -11.23
CA ILE A 127 -9.31 14.65 -11.27
C ILE A 127 -9.80 13.30 -10.77
N TRP A 128 -9.99 13.22 -9.46
CA TRP A 128 -10.52 12.04 -8.78
C TRP A 128 -12.05 11.98 -8.87
N GLU A 129 -12.58 10.78 -9.02
CA GLU A 129 -14.01 10.50 -8.98
C GLU A 129 -14.57 10.59 -7.56
N GLU A 130 -15.86 10.28 -7.41
CA GLU A 130 -16.53 10.18 -6.12
C GLU A 130 -15.73 9.30 -5.14
N ARG A 131 -15.71 9.71 -3.86
CA ARG A 131 -15.12 8.95 -2.76
C ARG A 131 -16.23 8.19 -2.05
N TRP A 132 -16.08 6.89 -1.87
CA TRP A 132 -17.07 6.08 -1.15
C TRP A 132 -16.40 5.14 -0.14
N THR A 133 -17.17 4.67 0.83
CA THR A 133 -16.69 3.82 1.92
C THR A 133 -17.31 2.42 1.80
N PRO A 134 -16.54 1.36 1.49
CA PRO A 134 -17.03 -0.02 1.38
C PRO A 134 -17.73 -0.55 2.64
N PHE A 135 -17.23 -0.15 3.82
CA PHE A 135 -17.72 -0.62 5.11
C PHE A 135 -17.96 0.56 6.06
N PRO A 136 -19.05 1.34 5.87
CA PRO A 136 -19.29 2.55 6.66
C PRO A 136 -19.32 2.29 8.16
N GLY A 137 -18.48 3.03 8.91
CA GLY A 137 -18.42 2.94 10.36
C GLY A 137 -17.64 1.74 10.91
N VAL A 138 -17.16 0.83 10.06
CA VAL A 138 -16.34 -0.32 10.48
C VAL A 138 -14.88 0.12 10.56
N ARG A 139 -14.25 -0.10 11.73
CA ARG A 139 -12.81 0.16 11.92
C ARG A 139 -12.00 -0.80 11.06
N ASN A 140 -11.46 -0.31 9.95
CA ASN A 140 -10.88 -1.14 8.91
C ASN A 140 -9.82 -0.36 8.13
N LYS A 141 -8.78 -1.03 7.64
CA LYS A 141 -7.69 -0.45 6.85
C LYS A 141 -7.00 -1.53 6.01
N ASP A 142 -5.88 -1.17 5.38
CA ASP A 142 -5.06 -2.08 4.57
C ASP A 142 -5.86 -2.72 3.43
N ALA A 143 -6.66 -1.90 2.78
CA ALA A 143 -7.47 -2.29 1.64
C ALA A 143 -6.62 -2.37 0.37
N ALA A 144 -6.77 -3.46 -0.38
CA ALA A 144 -6.13 -3.67 -1.67
C ALA A 144 -7.07 -4.43 -2.60
N ILE A 145 -7.27 -3.93 -3.81
CA ILE A 145 -8.19 -4.52 -4.79
C ILE A 145 -7.37 -5.38 -5.76
N LEU A 146 -7.94 -6.49 -6.18
CA LEU A 146 -7.34 -7.36 -7.19
C LEU A 146 -7.51 -6.72 -8.59
N PRO A 147 -6.49 -6.73 -9.46
CA PRO A 147 -6.51 -5.98 -10.73
C PRO A 147 -7.54 -6.50 -11.76
N ARG A 148 -7.93 -7.78 -11.67
CA ARG A 148 -8.99 -8.38 -12.50
C ARG A 148 -10.11 -8.98 -11.66
N LYS A 149 -11.26 -9.19 -12.29
CA LYS A 149 -12.38 -9.89 -11.66
C LYS A 149 -12.09 -11.39 -11.53
N ILE A 150 -12.56 -12.00 -10.44
CA ILE A 150 -12.60 -13.45 -10.24
C ILE A 150 -14.07 -13.89 -10.30
N ARG A 151 -14.40 -14.78 -11.23
CA ARG A 151 -15.78 -15.27 -11.45
C ARG A 151 -16.82 -14.15 -11.61
N GLY A 152 -16.44 -13.04 -12.25
CA GLY A 152 -17.31 -11.88 -12.48
C GLY A 152 -17.31 -10.82 -11.37
N CYS A 153 -16.74 -11.13 -10.20
CA CYS A 153 -16.72 -10.24 -9.04
C CYS A 153 -15.38 -9.52 -8.90
N ASN A 154 -15.41 -8.27 -8.46
CA ASN A 154 -14.24 -7.59 -7.93
C ASN A 154 -13.89 -8.21 -6.57
N VAL A 155 -12.61 -8.21 -6.24
CA VAL A 155 -12.08 -8.80 -5.00
C VAL A 155 -11.33 -7.74 -4.23
N LEU A 156 -11.68 -7.58 -2.95
CA LEU A 156 -11.03 -6.68 -2.02
C LEU A 156 -10.40 -7.49 -0.90
N PHE A 157 -9.10 -7.34 -0.72
CA PHE A 157 -8.44 -7.70 0.51
C PHE A 157 -8.48 -6.50 1.46
N HIS A 158 -8.72 -6.75 2.73
CA HIS A 158 -8.78 -5.70 3.75
C HIS A 158 -8.46 -6.28 5.12
N ARG A 159 -8.49 -5.47 6.18
CA ARG A 159 -8.06 -5.89 7.50
C ARG A 159 -9.07 -5.52 8.58
N ILE A 160 -9.88 -6.50 8.98
CA ILE A 160 -10.57 -6.46 10.27
C ILE A 160 -9.60 -7.02 11.31
N ASP A 161 -9.18 -6.16 12.24
CA ASP A 161 -8.11 -6.47 13.20
C ASP A 161 -8.32 -7.82 13.90
N PRO A 162 -7.37 -8.78 13.84
CA PRO A 162 -5.98 -8.67 13.36
C PRO A 162 -5.70 -9.32 11.99
N ASP A 163 -6.74 -9.78 11.30
CA ASP A 163 -6.65 -10.72 10.17
C ASP A 163 -6.69 -10.01 8.82
N ILE A 164 -6.08 -10.64 7.81
CA ILE A 164 -6.35 -10.30 6.41
C ILE A 164 -7.66 -10.99 6.02
N CYS A 165 -8.64 -10.19 5.64
CA CYS A 165 -9.93 -10.60 5.16
C CYS A 165 -10.07 -10.36 3.65
N ILE A 166 -11.03 -11.05 3.05
CA ILE A 166 -11.47 -10.89 1.67
C ILE A 166 -12.95 -10.50 1.63
N ALA A 167 -13.35 -9.74 0.63
CA ALA A 167 -14.74 -9.43 0.30
C ALA A 167 -14.92 -9.29 -1.21
N TYR A 168 -16.16 -9.44 -1.67
CA TYR A 168 -16.51 -9.44 -3.09
C TYR A 168 -17.55 -8.38 -3.42
N SER A 169 -17.48 -7.84 -4.64
CA SER A 169 -18.41 -6.83 -5.14
C SER A 169 -18.60 -6.90 -6.65
N ASP A 170 -19.82 -6.76 -7.14
CA ASP A 170 -20.10 -6.70 -8.58
C ASP A 170 -19.75 -5.31 -9.17
N ASP A 171 -19.89 -4.26 -8.37
CA ASP A 171 -19.94 -2.85 -8.79
C ASP A 171 -18.92 -1.92 -8.09
N LEU A 172 -18.04 -2.50 -7.26
CA LEU A 172 -17.07 -1.80 -6.38
C LEU A 172 -17.70 -0.96 -5.26
N ARG A 173 -19.03 -0.89 -5.15
CA ARG A 173 -19.73 -0.09 -4.15
C ARG A 173 -20.23 -0.95 -3.00
N TYR A 174 -20.92 -2.04 -3.29
CA TYR A 174 -21.48 -2.93 -2.27
C TYR A 174 -20.61 -4.17 -2.14
N TRP A 175 -20.10 -4.39 -0.92
CA TRP A 175 -19.16 -5.47 -0.62
C TRP A 175 -19.79 -6.48 0.34
N SER A 176 -19.65 -7.76 0.03
CA SER A 176 -20.23 -8.85 0.81
C SER A 176 -19.29 -10.06 0.89
N GLY A 177 -19.69 -11.08 1.65
CA GLY A 177 -18.89 -12.31 1.78
C GLY A 177 -17.59 -12.11 2.56
N VAL A 178 -17.58 -11.21 3.54
CA VAL A 178 -16.40 -10.94 4.38
C VAL A 178 -15.92 -12.23 5.06
N LYS A 179 -14.67 -12.60 4.80
CA LYS A 179 -14.06 -13.82 5.35
C LYS A 179 -12.58 -13.59 5.66
N ALA A 180 -12.11 -14.06 6.83
CA ALA A 180 -10.68 -14.10 7.13
C ALA A 180 -10.00 -15.20 6.30
N ILE A 181 -8.90 -14.86 5.60
CA ILE A 181 -8.12 -15.80 4.78
C ILE A 181 -6.73 -16.08 5.38
N ALA A 182 -6.18 -15.13 6.14
CA ALA A 182 -4.95 -15.30 6.89
C ALA A 182 -5.08 -14.64 8.26
N ALA A 183 -4.54 -15.31 9.27
CA ALA A 183 -4.43 -14.81 10.64
C ALA A 183 -2.96 -14.69 11.09
N PRO A 184 -2.67 -13.92 12.15
CA PRO A 184 -1.35 -13.92 12.79
C PRO A 184 -0.92 -15.32 13.26
N ARG A 185 0.40 -15.60 13.23
CA ARG A 185 0.95 -16.91 13.66
C ARG A 185 1.71 -16.77 14.97
N LEU A 186 1.19 -17.32 16.05
CA LEU A 186 1.87 -17.31 17.35
C LEU A 186 3.26 -17.95 17.24
N GLY A 187 4.28 -17.30 17.83
CA GLY A 187 5.67 -17.76 17.76
C GLY A 187 6.40 -17.39 16.46
N ASN A 188 5.78 -16.63 15.56
CA ASN A 188 6.37 -16.18 14.30
C ASN A 188 6.52 -14.64 14.27
N TRP A 189 7.20 -14.11 13.24
CA TRP A 189 7.45 -12.67 13.07
C TRP A 189 6.19 -11.85 12.76
N ASP A 190 5.08 -12.52 12.42
CA ASP A 190 3.77 -11.96 12.11
C ASP A 190 2.70 -12.37 13.15
N CYS A 191 3.07 -12.40 14.44
CA CYS A 191 2.25 -12.94 15.53
C CYS A 191 1.22 -11.99 16.16
N LEU A 192 1.34 -10.66 16.00
CA LEU A 192 0.41 -9.70 16.60
C LEU A 192 -0.72 -9.32 15.65
N LYS A 193 -0.39 -8.88 14.44
CA LYS A 193 -1.35 -8.50 13.39
C LYS A 193 -0.71 -8.55 12.02
N ILE A 194 -1.56 -8.70 11.00
CA ILE A 194 -1.15 -8.69 9.59
C ILE A 194 -2.09 -7.81 8.76
N GLY A 195 -1.62 -7.37 7.60
CA GLY A 195 -2.43 -6.58 6.67
C GLY A 195 -1.82 -6.53 5.28
N ALA A 196 -2.65 -6.25 4.27
CA ALA A 196 -2.18 -6.10 2.90
C ALA A 196 -1.12 -4.98 2.81
N ALA A 197 0.00 -5.25 2.14
CA ALA A 197 0.93 -4.19 1.78
C ALA A 197 0.32 -3.44 0.59
N GLY A 198 0.29 -4.05 -0.59
CA GLY A 198 -0.32 -3.50 -1.80
C GLY A 198 -1.26 -4.48 -2.50
N PRO A 199 -1.80 -4.11 -3.67
CA PRO A 199 -2.53 -5.02 -4.55
C PRO A 199 -1.70 -6.26 -4.90
N PRO A 200 -2.31 -7.45 -4.94
CA PRO A 200 -1.61 -8.64 -5.44
C PRO A 200 -1.18 -8.48 -6.90
N ILE A 201 0.01 -8.96 -7.22
CA ILE A 201 0.58 -8.94 -8.57
C ILE A 201 0.27 -10.29 -9.23
N GLU A 202 -0.29 -10.26 -10.44
CA GLU A 202 -0.54 -11.48 -11.21
C GLU A 202 0.78 -12.05 -11.73
N ILE A 203 1.04 -13.32 -11.43
CA ILE A 203 2.18 -14.08 -11.96
C ILE A 203 1.68 -15.41 -12.56
N SER A 204 2.60 -16.22 -13.09
CA SER A 204 2.25 -17.54 -13.66
C SER A 204 1.68 -18.48 -12.61
N GLU A 205 2.24 -18.46 -11.41
CA GLU A 205 1.95 -19.39 -10.32
C GLU A 205 0.70 -19.02 -9.51
N GLY A 206 0.20 -17.79 -9.66
CA GLY A 206 -0.94 -17.29 -8.89
C GLY A 206 -0.91 -15.78 -8.68
N TRP A 207 -1.39 -15.35 -7.52
CA TRP A 207 -1.32 -13.96 -7.05
C TRP A 207 -0.19 -13.81 -6.04
N LEU A 208 0.86 -13.08 -6.41
CA LEU A 208 1.91 -12.67 -5.49
C LEU A 208 1.39 -11.55 -4.59
N PHE A 209 1.12 -11.86 -3.34
CA PHE A 209 0.51 -10.94 -2.39
C PHE A 209 1.47 -10.60 -1.25
N ILE A 210 2.07 -9.41 -1.34
CA ILE A 210 2.94 -8.89 -0.28
C ILE A 210 2.06 -8.39 0.87
N TYR A 211 2.39 -8.80 2.08
CA TYR A 211 1.71 -8.38 3.30
C TYR A 211 2.72 -7.90 4.34
N HIS A 212 2.27 -7.05 5.26
CA HIS A 212 3.05 -6.71 6.45
C HIS A 212 2.62 -7.60 7.63
N GLY A 213 3.59 -7.94 8.48
CA GLY A 213 3.38 -8.62 9.74
C GLY A 213 4.05 -7.88 10.87
N VAL A 214 3.44 -7.94 12.05
CA VAL A 214 3.89 -7.25 13.25
C VAL A 214 4.04 -8.28 14.36
N ASP A 215 5.11 -8.18 15.13
CA ASP A 215 5.30 -8.98 16.35
C ASP A 215 4.88 -8.22 17.62
N PHE A 216 5.00 -8.89 18.77
CA PHE A 216 4.67 -8.28 20.07
C PHE A 216 5.62 -7.15 20.48
N GLU A 217 6.82 -7.09 19.90
CA GLU A 217 7.77 -5.98 20.05
C GLU A 217 7.44 -4.79 19.13
N LYS A 218 6.36 -4.91 18.34
CA LYS A 218 5.88 -3.92 17.37
C LYS A 218 6.85 -3.66 16.22
N VAL A 219 7.69 -4.64 15.88
CA VAL A 219 8.54 -4.58 14.69
C VAL A 219 7.71 -4.94 13.46
N TYR A 220 7.67 -4.05 12.46
CA TYR A 220 6.97 -4.29 11.20
C TYR A 220 7.93 -4.85 10.17
N ARG A 221 7.53 -5.97 9.55
CA ARG A 221 8.27 -6.66 8.49
C ARG A 221 7.34 -6.97 7.32
N LEU A 222 7.91 -7.28 6.16
CA LEU A 222 7.15 -7.74 4.98
C LEU A 222 7.33 -9.24 4.77
N GLY A 223 6.27 -9.90 4.31
CA GLY A 223 6.27 -11.27 3.83
C GLY A 223 5.43 -11.42 2.57
N VAL A 224 5.31 -12.66 2.09
CA VAL A 224 4.58 -13.00 0.87
C VAL A 224 3.58 -14.11 1.14
N LEU A 225 2.39 -13.95 0.57
CA LEU A 225 1.44 -15.02 0.28
C LEU A 225 1.43 -15.26 -1.23
N LEU A 226 1.39 -16.52 -1.65
CA LEU A 226 0.98 -16.89 -3.00
C LEU A 226 -0.46 -17.39 -2.92
N LEU A 227 -1.39 -16.72 -3.59
CA LEU A 227 -2.79 -17.14 -3.62
C LEU A 227 -3.13 -17.81 -4.94
N ASP A 228 -4.09 -18.73 -4.92
CA ASP A 228 -4.58 -19.42 -6.11
C ASP A 228 -5.21 -18.41 -7.09
N LYS A 229 -4.92 -18.61 -8.37
CA LYS A 229 -5.24 -17.67 -9.46
C LYS A 229 -6.74 -17.49 -9.67
N ASP A 230 -7.51 -18.55 -9.41
CA ASP A 230 -8.96 -18.62 -9.65
C ASP A 230 -9.78 -18.74 -8.35
N ASP A 231 -9.11 -18.91 -7.22
CA ASP A 231 -9.67 -18.91 -5.88
C ASP A 231 -8.76 -18.14 -4.89
N PRO A 232 -8.83 -16.81 -4.84
CA PRO A 232 -7.94 -15.98 -4.01
C PRO A 232 -8.07 -16.21 -2.50
N GLU A 233 -9.03 -17.03 -2.05
CA GLU A 233 -9.13 -17.45 -0.65
C GLU A 233 -8.14 -18.55 -0.29
N LYS A 234 -7.66 -19.28 -1.29
CA LYS A 234 -6.75 -20.41 -1.12
C LYS A 234 -5.31 -19.93 -1.16
N ILE A 235 -4.66 -19.99 0.00
CA ILE A 235 -3.22 -19.71 0.15
C ILE A 235 -2.44 -20.96 -0.29
N LEU A 236 -1.68 -20.82 -1.38
CA LEU A 236 -0.78 -21.85 -1.90
C LEU A 236 0.56 -21.87 -1.16
N TYR A 237 1.03 -20.69 -0.77
CA TYR A 237 2.28 -20.52 -0.02
C TYR A 237 2.20 -19.29 0.89
N ARG A 238 2.89 -19.35 2.03
CA ARG A 238 3.13 -18.23 2.93
C ARG A 238 4.58 -18.27 3.38
N SER A 239 5.28 -17.14 3.29
CA SER A 239 6.69 -17.06 3.65
C SER A 239 6.92 -17.34 5.15
N GLU A 240 7.82 -18.27 5.46
CA GLU A 240 8.20 -18.60 6.84
C GLU A 240 9.09 -17.54 7.47
N LYS A 241 9.91 -16.86 6.65
CA LYS A 241 10.77 -15.73 7.07
C LYS A 241 10.28 -14.44 6.42
N PRO A 242 10.54 -13.28 7.04
CA PRO A 242 10.26 -12.00 6.39
C PRO A 242 11.12 -11.86 5.12
N ILE A 243 10.54 -11.30 4.05
CA ILE A 243 11.28 -10.92 2.84
C ILE A 243 12.02 -9.58 3.02
N LEU A 244 11.56 -8.75 3.98
CA LEU A 244 12.18 -7.48 4.35
C LEU A 244 11.97 -7.23 5.84
N GLU A 245 13.04 -6.86 6.54
CA GLU A 245 13.00 -6.46 7.94
C GLU A 245 13.86 -5.20 8.18
N PRO A 246 13.57 -4.40 9.22
CA PRO A 246 14.36 -3.20 9.53
C PRO A 246 15.82 -3.56 9.86
N SER A 247 16.77 -3.01 9.11
CA SER A 247 18.20 -3.28 9.30
C SER A 247 19.09 -2.05 9.15
N THR A 248 18.61 -1.04 8.41
CA THR A 248 19.33 0.21 8.17
C THR A 248 18.85 1.31 9.12
N ASP A 249 19.62 2.40 9.24
CA ASP A 249 19.28 3.48 10.16
C ASP A 249 17.96 4.17 9.82
N TYR A 250 17.64 4.33 8.53
CA TYR A 250 16.39 4.93 8.09
C TYR A 250 15.16 4.01 8.27
N GLU A 251 15.36 2.73 8.60
CA GLU A 251 14.31 1.76 8.95
C GLU A 251 14.16 1.60 10.48
N ARG A 252 15.26 1.80 11.22
CA ARG A 252 15.30 1.64 12.69
C ARG A 252 15.00 2.94 13.43
N PHE A 253 15.36 4.09 12.85
CA PHE A 253 15.22 5.40 13.48
C PHE A 253 14.33 6.32 12.64
N GLY A 254 13.29 6.85 13.29
CA GLY A 254 12.32 7.73 12.68
C GLY A 254 11.15 7.99 13.63
N ARG A 255 10.01 8.40 13.07
CA ARG A 255 8.80 8.67 13.85
C ARG A 255 8.25 7.42 14.54
N VAL A 256 8.33 6.28 13.88
CA VAL A 256 8.01 4.97 14.46
C VAL A 256 9.21 4.07 14.22
N PRO A 257 9.99 3.71 15.25
CA PRO A 257 11.20 2.92 15.07
C PRO A 257 10.88 1.49 14.63
N ASN A 258 11.85 0.85 13.96
CA ASN A 258 11.78 -0.55 13.54
C ASN A 258 10.57 -0.88 12.64
N VAL A 259 10.38 -0.07 11.60
CA VAL A 259 9.29 -0.25 10.63
C VAL A 259 9.82 -0.31 9.21
N VAL A 260 9.45 -1.39 8.51
CA VAL A 260 9.33 -1.42 7.05
C VAL A 260 7.86 -1.68 6.69
N PHE A 261 7.26 -0.80 5.89
CA PHE A 261 5.84 -0.89 5.54
C PHE A 261 5.62 -0.51 4.08
N SER A 262 5.01 -1.37 3.27
CA SER A 262 4.76 -1.08 1.85
C SER A 262 3.28 -0.85 1.58
N CYS A 263 2.98 0.03 0.61
CA CYS A 263 1.63 0.17 0.06
C CYS A 263 1.53 -0.19 -1.43
N GLY A 264 2.64 -0.64 -2.04
CA GLY A 264 2.67 -0.94 -3.46
C GLY A 264 4.00 -1.53 -3.89
N ALA A 265 3.90 -2.46 -4.83
CA ALA A 265 5.00 -3.02 -5.57
C ALA A 265 4.62 -3.11 -7.04
N ILE A 266 5.61 -3.10 -7.92
CA ILE A 266 5.41 -3.21 -9.38
C ILE A 266 6.28 -4.34 -9.92
N LEU A 267 5.82 -4.98 -10.99
CA LEU A 267 6.66 -5.80 -11.85
C LEU A 267 7.26 -4.90 -12.93
N MET A 268 8.59 -4.88 -13.01
CA MET A 268 9.34 -4.10 -14.00
C MET A 268 10.62 -4.85 -14.35
N ASP A 269 10.86 -5.08 -15.65
CA ASP A 269 12.06 -5.75 -16.16
C ASP A 269 12.37 -7.09 -15.44
N ASP A 270 11.36 -7.94 -15.30
CA ASP A 270 11.41 -9.24 -14.58
C ASP A 270 11.80 -9.15 -13.09
N GLN A 271 11.72 -7.96 -12.50
CA GLN A 271 11.96 -7.71 -11.08
C GLN A 271 10.70 -7.19 -10.40
N ILE A 272 10.52 -7.58 -9.15
CA ILE A 272 9.52 -6.98 -8.26
C ILE A 272 10.18 -5.84 -7.50
N LEU A 273 9.78 -4.61 -7.81
CA LEU A 273 10.20 -3.42 -7.08
C LEU A 273 9.18 -3.12 -5.99
N VAL A 274 9.60 -3.20 -4.72
CA VAL A 274 8.75 -2.93 -3.55
C VAL A 274 9.08 -1.55 -3.01
N TYR A 275 8.11 -0.64 -3.05
CA TYR A 275 8.23 0.69 -2.47
C TYR A 275 7.75 0.64 -1.03
N TYR A 276 8.57 1.11 -0.08
CA TYR A 276 8.29 0.96 1.34
C TYR A 276 8.65 2.20 2.15
N GLY A 277 7.87 2.44 3.19
CA GLY A 277 8.15 3.39 4.26
C GLY A 277 9.24 2.84 5.19
N GLY A 278 10.26 3.64 5.47
CA GLY A 278 11.23 3.41 6.54
C GLY A 278 10.89 4.24 7.77
N ALA A 279 10.68 3.57 8.90
CA ALA A 279 10.43 4.18 10.21
C ALA A 279 9.32 5.27 10.24
N ASP A 280 8.27 5.11 9.44
CA ASP A 280 7.20 6.11 9.20
C ASP A 280 7.72 7.53 8.88
N THR A 281 8.84 7.61 8.16
CA THR A 281 9.56 8.88 7.94
C THR A 281 9.97 9.12 6.49
N VAL A 282 10.43 8.08 5.79
CA VAL A 282 11.00 8.16 4.45
C VAL A 282 10.39 7.11 3.51
N VAL A 283 10.50 7.32 2.18
CA VAL A 283 10.20 6.29 1.18
C VAL A 283 11.50 5.70 0.65
N CYS A 284 11.53 4.39 0.53
CA CYS A 284 12.63 3.57 0.04
C CYS A 284 12.11 2.60 -1.04
N VAL A 285 13.04 1.98 -1.76
CA VAL A 285 12.74 0.91 -2.72
C VAL A 285 13.73 -0.24 -2.59
N THR A 286 13.24 -1.46 -2.77
CA THR A 286 14.06 -2.68 -2.84
C THR A 286 13.58 -3.52 -4.02
N SER A 287 14.46 -4.34 -4.58
CA SER A 287 14.15 -5.21 -5.72
C SER A 287 14.35 -6.69 -5.38
N TYR A 288 13.58 -7.54 -6.06
CA TYR A 288 13.65 -8.99 -5.95
C TYR A 288 13.48 -9.62 -7.33
N GLY A 289 14.26 -10.66 -7.62
CA GLY A 289 13.87 -11.63 -8.64
C GLY A 289 12.66 -12.43 -8.17
N LEU A 290 11.76 -12.78 -9.10
CA LEU A 290 10.52 -13.49 -8.75
C LEU A 290 10.79 -14.81 -8.01
N SER A 291 11.81 -15.57 -8.45
CA SER A 291 12.23 -16.84 -7.84
C SER A 291 12.76 -16.73 -6.40
N GLU A 292 12.89 -15.52 -5.87
CA GLU A 292 13.32 -15.27 -4.49
C GLU A 292 12.15 -15.11 -3.53
N LEU A 293 10.96 -14.82 -4.07
CA LEU A 293 9.77 -14.54 -3.28
C LEU A 293 8.87 -15.77 -3.12
N ILE A 294 9.01 -16.75 -3.99
CA ILE A 294 8.21 -17.96 -4.02
C ILE A 294 9.10 -19.22 -4.18
N PRO A 295 8.70 -20.39 -3.64
CA PRO A 295 9.46 -21.63 -3.72
C PRO A 295 9.63 -22.20 -5.13
#